data_AF-A0A952X5B8-F1
#
_entry.id   AF-A0A952X5B8-F1
#
_cell.length_a   1.000
_cell.length_b   1.000
_cell.length_c   1.000
_cell.angle_alpha   90.00
_cell.angle_beta   90.00
_cell.angle_gamma   90.00
#
_symmetry.space_group_name_H-M   'P 1'
#
loop_
_entity.id
_entity.type
_entity.pdbx_description
1 polymer ?
#
loop_
_entity_poly.entity_id
_entity_poly.type
_entity_poly.pdbx_seq_one_letter_code
_entity_poly.pdbx_strand_id
1 'polypeptide(L)'
;MSLEQRLERIESLLVALVRREQKKDWYSVEEFARLVGRSPFTCREWCRLGRIEASKKASGRGAFAAWAISHAELLRFQREGLRQVSRNSST
;
A
#
# COMPACT_ATOMS: atom_id res chain seq x y z
N MET A 1 26.66 20.48 23.30
CA MET A 1 26.00 19.87 22.13
C MET A 1 26.18 20.84 20.98
N SER A 2 26.84 20.42 19.90
CA SER A 2 27.09 21.29 18.74
C SER A 2 25.83 21.45 17.88
N LEU A 3 25.85 22.40 16.94
CA LEU A 3 24.76 22.62 16.00
C LEU A 3 24.53 21.38 15.12
N GLU A 4 25.61 20.74 14.67
CA GLU A 4 25.61 19.54 13.84
C GLU A 4 24.92 18.38 14.58
N GLN A 5 25.28 18.16 15.85
CA GLN A 5 24.66 17.14 16.68
C GLN A 5 23.15 17.38 16.88
N ARG A 6 22.74 18.65 16.94
CA ARG A 6 21.33 19.01 17.08
C ARG A 6 20.57 18.78 15.78
N LEU A 7 21.20 19.04 14.62
CA LEU A 7 20.63 18.77 13.31
C LEU A 7 20.46 17.27 13.05
N GLU A 8 21.48 16.45 13.31
CA GLU A 8 21.39 14.99 13.17
C GLU A 8 20.29 14.39 14.06
N ARG A 9 20.15 14.91 15.28
CA ARG A 9 19.08 14.50 16.20
C ARG A 9 17.70 14.85 15.64
N ILE A 10 17.54 16.06 15.09
CA ILE A 10 16.27 16.49 14.49
C ILE A 10 15.94 15.63 13.26
N GLU A 11 16.92 15.38 12.39
CA GLU A 11 16.75 14.53 11.21
C GLU A 11 16.31 13.12 11.59
N SER A 12 16.96 12.52 12.59
CA SER A 12 16.60 11.19 13.11
C SER A 12 15.17 11.13 13.66
N LEU A 13 14.74 12.19 14.37
CA LEU A 13 13.38 12.29 14.89
C LEU A 13 12.35 12.49 13.78
N LEU A 14 12.66 13.26 12.74
CA LEU A 14 11.79 13.45 11.57
C LEU A 14 11.61 12.15 10.80
N VAL A 15 12.69 11.39 10.56
CA VAL A 15 12.60 10.06 9.95
C VAL A 15 11.73 9.11 10.78
N ALA A 16 11.85 9.16 12.11
CA ALA A 16 11.02 8.34 13.00
C ALA A 16 9.52 8.74 12.98
N LEU A 17 9.22 10.03 12.90
CA LEU A 17 7.84 10.54 12.80
C LEU A 17 7.19 10.18 11.46
N VAL A 18 7.89 10.41 10.34
CA VAL A 18 7.42 10.03 9.00
C VAL A 18 7.12 8.52 8.91
N ARG A 19 7.95 7.68 9.57
CA ARG A 19 7.71 6.24 9.66
C ARG A 19 6.48 5.87 10.52
N ARG A 20 6.10 6.70 11.49
CA ARG A 20 4.93 6.45 12.36
C ARG A 20 3.61 6.90 11.75
N GLU A 21 3.59 8.02 11.04
CA GLU A 21 2.35 8.67 10.58
C GLU A 21 1.69 8.02 9.34
N GLN A 22 2.32 7.00 8.74
CA GLN A 22 1.83 6.39 7.49
C GLN A 22 1.06 5.07 7.65
N LYS A 23 0.67 4.69 8.88
CA LYS A 23 -0.15 3.49 9.10
C LYS A 23 -1.63 3.83 8.92
N LYS A 24 -2.13 3.71 7.68
CA LYS A 24 -3.56 3.63 7.40
C LYS A 24 -3.96 2.16 7.42
N ASP A 25 -5.15 1.85 7.94
CA ASP A 25 -5.66 0.47 7.91
C ASP A 25 -5.94 -0.01 6.48
N TRP A 26 -6.32 0.91 5.61
CA TRP A 26 -6.68 0.64 4.22
C TRP A 26 -6.07 1.68 3.28
N TYR A 27 -5.59 1.22 2.15
CA TYR A 27 -5.01 2.02 1.08
C TYR A 27 -5.83 1.89 -0.20
N SER A 28 -5.95 2.98 -0.95
CA SER A 28 -6.43 2.91 -2.34
C SER A 28 -5.36 2.28 -3.25
N VAL A 29 -5.72 1.95 -4.48
CA VAL A 29 -4.76 1.44 -5.48
C VAL A 29 -3.65 2.45 -5.75
N GLU A 30 -4.00 3.73 -5.82
CA GLU A 30 -3.08 4.84 -6.08
C GLU A 30 -2.10 5.03 -4.93
N GLU A 31 -2.56 4.90 -3.68
CA GLU A 31 -1.70 4.94 -2.50
C GLU A 31 -0.77 3.75 -2.43
N PHE A 32 -1.31 2.54 -2.62
CA PHE A 32 -0.52 1.32 -2.65
C PHE A 32 0.55 1.37 -3.74
N ALA A 33 0.19 1.82 -4.95
CA ALA A 33 1.11 2.00 -6.07
C ALA A 33 2.30 2.90 -5.74
N ARG A 34 2.07 4.02 -5.04
CA ARG A 34 3.15 4.89 -4.54
C ARG A 34 4.05 4.17 -3.54
N LEU A 35 3.47 3.42 -2.60
CA LEU A 35 4.21 2.70 -1.56
C LEU A 35 5.09 1.57 -2.10
N VAL A 36 4.66 0.90 -3.19
CA VAL A 36 5.40 -0.23 -3.78
C VAL A 36 6.23 0.14 -5.01
N GLY A 37 6.22 1.42 -5.42
CA GLY A 37 6.98 1.91 -6.59
C GLY A 37 6.49 1.34 -7.93
N ARG A 38 5.18 1.25 -8.13
CA ARG A 38 4.56 0.69 -9.35
C ARG A 38 3.47 1.59 -9.90
N SER A 39 3.03 1.31 -11.13
CA SER A 39 1.91 2.05 -11.72
C SER A 39 0.57 1.63 -11.08
N PRO A 40 -0.40 2.55 -10.92
CA PRO A 40 -1.75 2.20 -10.46
C PRO A 40 -2.43 1.14 -11.34
N PHE A 41 -2.17 1.16 -12.65
CA PHE A 41 -2.67 0.15 -13.59
C PHE A 41 -2.18 -1.26 -13.23
N THR A 42 -0.88 -1.42 -13.01
CA THR A 42 -0.27 -2.69 -12.61
C THR A 42 -0.85 -3.19 -11.28
N CYS A 43 -0.98 -2.31 -10.28
CA CYS A 43 -1.53 -2.69 -8.97
C CYS A 43 -3.02 -3.06 -9.06
N ARG A 44 -3.80 -2.38 -9.90
CA ARG A 44 -5.20 -2.74 -10.18
C ARG A 44 -5.32 -4.13 -10.78
N GLU A 45 -4.42 -4.46 -11.70
CA GLU A 45 -4.38 -5.78 -12.33
C GLU A 45 -3.99 -6.88 -11.35
N TRP A 46 -3.10 -6.59 -10.41
CA TRP A 46 -2.79 -7.52 -9.31
C TRP A 46 -4.01 -7.79 -8.42
N CYS A 47 -4.81 -6.77 -8.12
CA CYS A 47 -6.06 -6.95 -7.37
C CYS A 47 -7.06 -7.78 -8.18
N ARG A 48 -7.22 -7.49 -9.49
CA ARG A 48 -8.14 -8.22 -10.37
C ARG A 48 -7.78 -9.70 -10.50
N LEU A 49 -6.49 -10.02 -10.56
CA LEU A 49 -5.96 -11.38 -10.65
C LEU A 49 -5.85 -12.09 -9.29
N GLY A 50 -6.25 -11.44 -8.18
CA GLY A 50 -6.13 -12.00 -6.83
C GLY A 50 -4.68 -12.19 -6.35
N ARG A 51 -3.72 -11.52 -6.99
CA ARG A 51 -2.29 -11.55 -6.59
C ARG A 51 -2.04 -10.70 -5.35
N ILE A 52 -2.87 -9.69 -5.17
CA ILE A 52 -3.00 -8.86 -3.97
C ILE A 52 -4.42 -9.02 -3.44
N GLU A 53 -4.54 -9.22 -2.14
CA GLU A 53 -5.81 -9.27 -1.43
C GLU A 53 -6.39 -7.86 -1.30
N ALA A 54 -7.53 -7.63 -1.93
CA ALA A 54 -8.20 -6.34 -1.87
C ALA A 54 -9.71 -6.54 -1.73
N SER A 55 -10.34 -5.66 -0.97
CA SER A 55 -11.79 -5.61 -0.81
C SER A 55 -12.37 -4.47 -1.63
N LYS A 56 -13.52 -4.68 -2.27
CA LYS A 56 -14.25 -3.58 -2.91
C LYS A 56 -15.08 -2.85 -1.84
N LYS A 57 -14.82 -1.56 -1.60
CA LYS A 57 -15.65 -0.78 -0.67
C LYS A 57 -17.01 -0.49 -1.33
N ALA A 58 -18.08 -0.89 -0.64
CA ALA A 58 -19.47 -0.74 -1.11
C ALA A 58 -20.05 0.69 -0.95
N SER A 59 -19.31 1.62 -0.34
CA SER A 59 -19.77 3.00 -0.14
C SER A 59 -19.68 3.79 -1.44
N GLY A 60 -20.70 3.66 -2.28
CA GLY A 60 -20.82 4.30 -3.58
C GLY A 60 -20.96 5.82 -3.54
N ARG A 61 -20.21 6.50 -4.41
CA ARG A 61 -20.76 7.31 -5.52
C ARG A 61 -19.79 7.20 -6.70
N GLY A 62 -20.24 6.58 -7.80
CA GLY A 62 -19.46 6.36 -9.03
C GLY A 62 -19.52 4.92 -9.52
N ALA A 63 -19.46 4.72 -10.84
CA ALA A 63 -19.69 3.45 -11.53
C ALA A 63 -18.64 2.33 -11.25
N PHE A 64 -17.66 2.57 -10.39
CA PHE A 64 -16.57 1.65 -10.11
C PHE A 64 -16.35 1.55 -8.60
N ALA A 65 -16.72 0.42 -8.00
CA ALA A 65 -16.35 0.13 -6.61
C ALA A 65 -14.82 0.13 -6.50
N ALA A 66 -14.28 0.99 -5.65
CA ALA A 66 -12.84 1.14 -5.49
C ALA A 66 -12.25 -0.04 -4.70
N TRP A 67 -11.11 -0.57 -5.16
CA TRP A 67 -10.32 -1.53 -4.38
C TRP A 67 -9.73 -0.84 -3.15
N ALA A 68 -9.79 -1.52 -2.02
CA ALA A 68 -9.13 -1.17 -0.78
C ALA A 68 -8.21 -2.32 -0.37
N ILE A 69 -6.93 -2.01 -0.19
CA ILE A 69 -5.88 -2.94 0.17
C ILE A 69 -5.54 -2.72 1.65
N SER A 70 -5.53 -3.76 2.47
CA SER A 70 -5.27 -3.61 3.89
C SER A 70 -3.79 -3.34 4.17
N HIS A 71 -3.49 -2.71 5.32
CA HIS A 71 -2.10 -2.57 5.77
C HIS A 71 -1.40 -3.91 5.96
N ALA A 72 -2.12 -4.89 6.51
CA ALA A 72 -1.59 -6.25 6.68
C ALA A 72 -1.15 -6.85 5.35
N GLU A 73 -1.93 -6.61 4.30
CA GLU A 73 -1.61 -7.07 2.96
C GLU A 73 -0.39 -6.36 2.36
N LEU A 74 -0.24 -5.05 2.57
CA LEU A 74 0.98 -4.32 2.17
C LEU A 74 2.23 -4.91 2.84
N LEU A 75 2.18 -5.16 4.15
CA LEU A 75 3.29 -5.76 4.89
C LEU A 75 3.57 -7.20 4.43
N ARG A 76 2.54 -7.95 4.04
CA ARG A 76 2.68 -9.28 3.46
C ARG A 76 3.36 -9.20 2.10
N PHE A 77 2.91 -8.33 1.20
CA PHE A 77 3.52 -8.11 -0.10
C PHE A 77 5.00 -7.70 0.01
N GLN A 78 5.35 -6.82 0.95
CA GLN A 78 6.75 -6.41 1.15
C GLN A 78 7.66 -7.57 1.59
N ARG A 79 7.12 -8.57 2.28
CA ARG A 79 7.87 -9.75 2.75
C ARG A 79 7.92 -10.86 1.72
N GLU A 80 6.80 -11.12 1.05
CA GLU A 80 6.57 -12.35 0.28
C GLU A 80 6.37 -12.11 -1.22
N GLY A 81 6.16 -10.86 -1.63
CA GLY A 81 5.82 -10.49 -3.00
C GLY A 81 4.39 -10.85 -3.39
N LEU A 82 4.17 -11.04 -4.70
CA LEU A 82 2.84 -11.31 -5.27
C LEU A 82 2.40 -12.75 -5.06
N ARG A 83 1.11 -12.99 -4.80
CA ARG A 83 0.57 -14.36 -4.83
C ARG A 83 0.66 -14.92 -6.25
N GLN A 84 0.67 -16.25 -6.31
CA GLN A 84 0.44 -16.98 -7.55
C GLN A 84 -0.95 -16.63 -8.09
N VAL A 85 -1.07 -16.59 -9.42
CA VAL A 85 -2.35 -16.33 -10.07
C VAL A 85 -3.25 -17.53 -9.81
N SER A 86 -4.41 -17.31 -9.16
CA SER A 86 -5.40 -18.38 -9.02
C SER A 86 -6.01 -18.68 -10.39
N ARG A 87 -6.03 -19.96 -10.78
CA ARG A 87 -6.54 -20.45 -12.08
C ARG A 87 -8.07 -20.38 -12.22
N ASN A 88 -8.80 -19.83 -11.25
CA ASN A 88 -10.25 -20.00 -11.16
C ASN A 88 -11.08 -18.89 -11.84
N SER A 89 -10.47 -18.10 -12.72
CA SER A 89 -11.15 -16.98 -13.42
C SER A 89 -11.53 -17.33 -14.86
N SER A 90 -12.09 -18.51 -15.10
CA SER A 90 -12.63 -18.92 -16.40
C SER A 90 -13.83 -19.83 -16.20
N THR A 91 -14.99 -19.22 -15.99
CA THR A 91 -16.30 -19.78 -16.36
C THR A 91 -17.19 -18.62 -16.76
#